data_AF-D7D8M6-F1
#
_entry.id   AF-D7D8M6-F1
#
_cell.length_a   1.000
_cell.length_b   1.000
_cell.length_c   1.000
_cell.angle_alpha   90.00
_cell.angle_beta   90.00
_cell.angle_gamma   90.00
#
_symmetry.space_group_name_H-M   'P 1'
#
loop_
_entity.id
_entity.type
_entity.pdbx_description
1 polymer ?
#
loop_
_entity_poly.entity_id
_entity_poly.type
_entity_poly.pdbx_seq_one_letter_code
_entity_poly.pdbx_strand_id
1 'polypeptide(L)'
;MVKHQRIPSIDNILRDIYIEPSIVSRKLASKYRYLPYMIERYIKILGINETIDLLNTFEKPLKPVVRTNTLLIDEDTLYERLNQLGFKLERINWSRESFRVASAPKSPSIGATHEYLKGYYYVHRDSASLVPVKLLMHEFEGDVLDACAAPGGKATYIAQILNNKYEVLANDLVLYRLKALIGHVARMRIKDIVVTWSDARKLPILIDKRYGRVLLDVPCSGEGTIMFDQGRKTRTSLKDLARIARRETEILLSGIDMLEENGILAYVTCSIAPEENEYVVAKVLEMRDDVEIVKPPLKLFDWSPWLKSYLGMDFPDEFRYCIRIWPHIHGMIGLTTCLLRRIK
;
A
#
# COMPACT_ATOMS: atom_id res chain seq x y z
N MET A 1 16.29 23.59 8.05
CA MET A 1 17.74 23.26 8.09
C MET A 1 17.77 21.83 8.55
N VAL A 2 17.93 20.87 7.63
CA VAL A 2 17.72 19.44 7.89
C VAL A 2 18.45 19.06 9.18
N LYS A 3 17.72 18.67 10.22
CA LYS A 3 18.36 18.13 11.42
C LYS A 3 19.10 16.89 10.95
N HIS A 4 20.42 16.88 11.04
CA HIS A 4 21.24 15.70 10.77
C HIS A 4 21.06 14.65 11.87
N GLN A 5 19.83 14.31 12.23
CA GLN A 5 19.55 13.08 12.95
C GLN A 5 19.82 11.93 11.98
N ARG A 6 20.74 11.06 12.37
CA ARG A 6 21.07 9.87 11.59
C ARG A 6 19.91 8.89 11.69
N ILE A 7 19.61 8.22 10.57
CA ILE A 7 18.64 7.12 10.53
C ILE A 7 18.98 6.11 11.65
N PRO A 8 18.03 5.79 12.54
CA PRO A 8 18.26 4.91 13.69
C PRO A 8 18.94 3.59 13.30
N SER A 9 19.92 3.14 14.08
CA SER A 9 20.56 1.84 13.89
C SER A 9 19.54 0.71 14.05
N ILE A 10 19.81 -0.46 13.47
CA ILE A 10 18.93 -1.63 13.61
C ILE A 10 18.73 -1.99 15.09
N ASP A 11 19.78 -1.88 15.91
CA ASP A 11 19.70 -2.19 17.34
C ASP A 11 18.85 -1.16 18.11
N ASN A 12 18.90 0.12 17.74
CA ASN A 12 18.04 1.15 18.33
C ASN A 12 16.57 0.90 17.96
N ILE A 13 16.30 0.62 16.68
CA ILE A 13 14.93 0.31 16.22
C ILE A 13 14.43 -0.94 16.95
N LEU A 14 15.26 -1.99 17.02
CA LEU A 14 14.90 -3.23 17.72
C LEU A 14 14.56 -2.98 19.19
N ARG A 15 15.29 -2.08 19.87
CA ARG A 15 15.02 -1.68 21.24
C ARG A 15 13.67 -0.96 21.35
N ASP A 16 13.37 -0.04 20.43
CA ASP A 16 12.13 0.75 20.43
C ASP A 16 10.89 -0.12 20.17
N ILE A 17 11.02 -1.12 19.31
CA ILE A 17 9.90 -2.00 18.90
C ILE A 17 9.81 -3.29 19.71
N TYR A 18 10.72 -3.51 20.66
CA TYR A 18 10.77 -4.75 21.42
C TYR A 18 9.48 -4.92 22.24
N ILE A 19 8.88 -6.09 22.12
CA ILE A 19 7.69 -6.44 22.87
C ILE A 19 7.82 -7.87 23.39
N GLU A 20 7.75 -8.02 24.71
CA GLU A 20 7.82 -9.34 25.36
C GLU A 20 6.46 -10.04 25.28
N PRO A 21 6.36 -11.23 24.68
CA PRO A 21 5.11 -11.95 24.60
C PRO A 21 4.57 -12.34 25.99
N SER A 22 3.30 -12.07 26.26
CA SER A 22 2.57 -12.59 27.43
C SER A 22 2.26 -14.09 27.31
N ILE A 23 1.79 -14.70 28.41
CA ILE A 23 1.29 -16.08 28.40
C ILE A 23 0.10 -16.22 27.43
N VAL A 24 -0.77 -15.21 27.39
CA VAL A 24 -1.97 -15.21 26.53
C VAL A 24 -1.56 -15.16 25.06
N SER A 25 -0.65 -14.27 24.68
CA SER A 25 -0.19 -14.18 23.29
C SER A 25 0.56 -15.44 22.84
N ARG A 26 1.39 -16.06 23.70
CA ARG A 26 2.03 -17.35 23.38
C ARG A 26 1.00 -18.46 23.13
N LYS A 27 -0.06 -18.56 23.94
CA LYS A 27 -1.14 -19.55 23.72
C LYS A 27 -1.86 -19.33 22.39
N LEU A 28 -2.26 -18.09 22.10
CA LEU A 28 -2.92 -17.74 20.85
C LEU A 28 -2.00 -17.93 19.64
N ALA A 29 -0.73 -17.56 19.75
CA ALA A 29 0.28 -17.77 18.73
C ALA A 29 0.46 -19.24 18.39
N SER A 30 0.51 -20.12 19.40
CA SER A 30 0.53 -21.57 19.19
C SER A 30 -0.72 -22.07 18.47
N LYS A 31 -1.91 -21.56 18.83
CA LYS A 31 -3.19 -21.97 18.21
C LYS A 31 -3.29 -21.56 16.73
N TYR A 32 -2.95 -20.30 16.42
CA TYR A 32 -3.09 -19.73 15.07
C TYR A 32 -1.82 -19.84 14.20
N ARG A 33 -0.74 -20.39 14.77
CA ARG A 33 0.58 -20.58 14.13
C ARG A 33 1.25 -19.27 13.73
N TYR A 34 1.29 -18.32 14.66
CA TYR A 34 1.99 -17.03 14.52
C TYR A 34 3.26 -16.99 15.38
N LEU A 35 4.14 -16.02 15.09
CA LEU A 35 5.16 -15.63 16.05
C LEU A 35 4.52 -14.95 17.27
N PRO A 36 4.93 -15.28 18.51
CA PRO A 36 4.32 -14.74 19.72
C PRO A 36 4.29 -13.21 19.80
N TYR A 37 5.33 -12.53 19.32
CA TYR A 37 5.40 -11.07 19.35
C TYR A 37 4.30 -10.41 18.50
N MET A 38 3.92 -11.03 17.37
CA MET A 38 2.87 -10.48 16.48
C MET A 38 1.52 -10.47 17.20
N ILE A 39 1.22 -11.56 17.90
CA ILE A 39 -0.01 -11.67 18.67
C ILE A 39 0.00 -10.70 19.85
N GLU A 40 1.12 -10.56 20.55
CA GLU A 40 1.25 -9.59 21.62
C GLU A 40 1.02 -8.16 21.09
N ARG A 41 1.61 -7.81 19.94
CA ARG A 41 1.36 -6.54 19.24
C ARG A 41 -0.12 -6.33 18.97
N TYR A 42 -0.80 -7.30 18.35
CA TYR A 42 -2.22 -7.16 18.03
C TYR A 42 -3.06 -6.96 19.29
N ILE A 43 -2.77 -7.69 20.38
CA ILE A 43 -3.45 -7.52 21.66
C ILE A 43 -3.23 -6.12 22.23
N LYS A 44 -2.03 -5.54 22.11
CA LYS A 44 -1.78 -4.16 22.58
C LYS A 44 -2.54 -3.11 21.78
N ILE A 45 -2.79 -3.35 20.50
CA ILE A 45 -3.42 -2.38 19.61
C ILE A 45 -4.95 -2.49 19.63
N LEU A 46 -5.48 -3.72 19.63
CA LEU A 46 -6.89 -4.02 19.42
C LEU A 46 -7.56 -4.63 20.67
N GLY A 47 -6.78 -5.05 21.66
CA GLY A 47 -7.27 -5.91 22.73
C GLY A 47 -7.48 -7.36 22.27
N ILE A 48 -7.81 -8.24 23.22
CA ILE A 48 -7.84 -9.69 23.00
C ILE A 48 -8.96 -10.10 22.05
N ASN A 49 -10.18 -9.60 22.26
CA ASN A 49 -11.36 -10.04 21.50
C ASN A 49 -11.23 -9.66 20.02
N GLU A 50 -10.90 -8.41 19.75
CA GLU A 50 -10.73 -7.92 18.38
C GLU A 50 -9.50 -8.55 17.69
N THR A 51 -8.44 -8.87 18.44
CA THR A 51 -7.33 -9.69 17.91
C THR A 51 -7.83 -11.03 17.40
N ILE A 52 -8.71 -11.72 18.13
CA ILE A 52 -9.25 -13.01 17.69
C ILE A 52 -10.06 -12.84 16.40
N ASP A 53 -10.84 -11.77 16.26
CA ASP A 53 -11.60 -11.47 15.03
C ASP A 53 -10.69 -11.20 13.83
N LEU A 54 -9.61 -10.45 14.03
CA LEU A 54 -8.56 -10.25 13.02
C LEU A 54 -7.94 -11.58 12.59
N LEU A 55 -7.54 -12.43 13.54
CA LEU A 55 -6.92 -13.73 13.25
C LEU A 55 -7.88 -14.64 12.47
N ASN A 56 -9.15 -14.69 12.86
CA ASN A 56 -10.17 -15.48 12.17
C ASN A 56 -10.43 -14.96 10.75
N THR A 57 -10.36 -13.64 10.54
CA THR A 57 -10.48 -13.03 9.21
C THR A 57 -9.34 -13.43 8.29
N PHE A 58 -8.11 -13.53 8.80
CA PHE A 58 -6.95 -13.97 8.01
C PHE A 58 -7.02 -15.44 7.54
N GLU A 59 -7.92 -16.26 8.09
CA GLU A 59 -8.18 -17.63 7.60
C GLU A 59 -9.17 -17.67 6.42
N LYS A 60 -9.80 -16.54 6.08
CA LYS A 60 -10.80 -16.47 5.00
C LYS A 60 -10.19 -15.85 3.74
N PRO A 61 -10.41 -16.42 2.55
CA PRO A 61 -9.94 -15.81 1.32
C PRO A 61 -10.75 -14.55 0.99
N LEU A 62 -10.07 -13.56 0.41
CA LEU A 62 -10.73 -12.38 -0.16
C LEU A 62 -11.03 -12.57 -1.64
N LYS A 63 -12.07 -11.86 -2.09
CA LYS A 63 -12.50 -11.86 -3.49
C LYS A 63 -11.72 -10.80 -4.27
N PRO A 64 -11.23 -11.12 -5.48
CA PRO A 64 -10.48 -10.18 -6.28
C PRO A 64 -11.35 -9.02 -6.78
N VAL A 65 -10.70 -7.93 -7.16
CA VAL A 65 -11.33 -6.72 -7.68
C VAL A 65 -10.84 -6.46 -9.09
N VAL A 66 -11.78 -6.21 -9.99
CA VAL A 66 -11.51 -5.80 -11.37
C VAL A 66 -11.57 -4.29 -11.42
N ARG A 67 -10.51 -3.65 -11.91
CA ARG A 67 -10.46 -2.21 -12.19
C ARG A 67 -10.54 -1.99 -13.70
N THR A 68 -11.61 -1.37 -14.15
CA THR A 68 -11.83 -1.02 -15.56
C THR A 68 -10.73 -0.10 -16.06
N ASN A 69 -10.24 -0.39 -17.27
CA ASN A 69 -9.37 0.50 -18.02
C ASN A 69 -10.21 1.52 -18.81
N THR A 70 -10.54 2.64 -18.18
CA THR A 70 -11.40 3.69 -18.76
C THR A 70 -10.80 4.37 -19.99
N LEU A 71 -9.52 4.10 -20.31
CA LEU A 71 -8.89 4.54 -21.56
C LEU A 71 -9.36 3.74 -22.78
N LEU A 72 -9.94 2.55 -22.58
CA LEU A 72 -10.29 1.61 -23.65
C LEU A 72 -11.76 1.19 -23.67
N ILE A 73 -12.45 1.23 -22.53
CA ILE A 73 -13.83 0.78 -22.37
C ILE A 73 -14.47 1.51 -21.18
N ASP A 74 -15.75 1.83 -21.30
CA ASP A 74 -16.53 2.34 -20.16
C ASP A 74 -16.88 1.22 -19.17
N GLU A 75 -17.19 1.63 -17.94
CA GLU A 75 -17.44 0.75 -16.81
C GLU A 75 -18.65 -0.14 -16.99
N ASP A 76 -19.73 0.41 -17.56
CA ASP A 76 -21.01 -0.29 -17.68
C ASP A 76 -20.94 -1.34 -18.79
N THR A 77 -20.31 -1.03 -19.93
CA THR A 77 -20.02 -2.02 -20.98
C THR A 77 -19.13 -3.15 -20.48
N LEU A 78 -18.09 -2.86 -19.68
CA LEU A 78 -17.27 -3.93 -19.11
C LEU A 78 -18.07 -4.80 -18.14
N TYR A 79 -18.89 -4.18 -17.29
CA TYR A 79 -19.75 -4.86 -16.33
C TYR A 79 -20.71 -5.83 -17.04
N GLU A 80 -21.37 -5.39 -18.11
CA GLU A 80 -22.26 -6.23 -18.92
C GLU A 80 -21.52 -7.41 -19.58
N ARG A 81 -20.35 -7.16 -20.19
CA ARG A 81 -19.55 -8.23 -20.83
C ARG A 81 -19.12 -9.30 -19.85
N LEU A 82 -18.64 -8.90 -18.67
CA LEU A 82 -18.24 -9.86 -17.63
C LEU A 82 -19.45 -10.62 -17.06
N ASN A 83 -20.62 -9.98 -16.91
CA ASN A 83 -21.84 -10.68 -16.50
C ASN A 83 -22.32 -11.70 -17.54
N GLN A 84 -22.23 -11.38 -18.84
CA GLN A 84 -22.56 -12.31 -19.93
C GLN A 84 -21.63 -13.53 -19.94
N LEU A 85 -20.38 -13.37 -19.50
CA LEU A 85 -19.44 -14.48 -19.30
C LEU A 85 -19.72 -15.29 -18.02
N GLY A 86 -20.73 -14.92 -17.22
CA GLY A 86 -21.14 -15.63 -16.02
C GLY A 86 -20.41 -15.20 -14.74
N PHE A 87 -19.63 -14.11 -14.76
CA PHE A 87 -19.13 -13.50 -13.53
C PHE A 87 -20.28 -12.79 -12.82
N LYS A 88 -20.33 -12.86 -11.49
CA LYS A 88 -21.20 -11.97 -10.70
C LYS A 88 -20.33 -10.86 -10.13
N LEU A 89 -20.66 -9.63 -10.49
CA LEU A 89 -19.93 -8.44 -10.09
C LEU A 89 -20.71 -7.62 -9.07
N GLU A 90 -20.04 -7.17 -8.02
CA GLU A 90 -20.54 -6.23 -7.04
C GLU A 90 -19.86 -4.88 -7.25
N ARG A 91 -20.66 -3.79 -7.32
CA ARG A 91 -20.10 -2.42 -7.42
C ARG A 91 -19.45 -2.03 -6.10
N ILE A 92 -18.38 -1.25 -6.18
CA ILE A 92 -17.72 -0.65 -5.02
C ILE A 92 -18.20 0.79 -4.89
N ASN A 93 -18.90 1.12 -3.81
CA ASN A 93 -19.60 2.40 -3.64
C ASN A 93 -18.72 3.65 -3.85
N TRP A 94 -17.43 3.55 -3.54
CA TRP A 94 -16.47 4.65 -3.62
C TRP A 94 -15.54 4.57 -4.85
N SER A 95 -15.73 3.59 -5.73
CA SER A 95 -14.93 3.39 -6.93
C SER A 95 -15.80 2.93 -8.10
N ARG A 96 -16.29 3.88 -8.89
CA ARG A 96 -17.15 3.62 -10.06
C ARG A 96 -16.50 2.69 -11.07
N GLU A 97 -15.19 2.85 -11.27
CA GLU A 97 -14.36 2.10 -12.21
C GLU A 97 -13.91 0.73 -11.68
N SER A 98 -14.51 0.21 -10.61
CA SER A 98 -14.09 -1.05 -10.01
C SER A 98 -15.23 -1.91 -9.50
N PHE A 99 -15.06 -3.22 -9.67
CA PHE A 99 -16.04 -4.23 -9.34
C PHE A 99 -15.39 -5.36 -8.55
N ARG A 100 -16.00 -5.75 -7.43
CA ARG A 100 -15.62 -6.97 -6.71
C ARG A 100 -16.21 -8.18 -7.41
N VAL A 101 -15.40 -9.21 -7.64
CA VAL A 101 -15.86 -10.45 -8.27
C VAL A 101 -16.51 -11.33 -7.20
N ALA A 102 -17.84 -11.22 -7.08
CA ALA A 102 -18.64 -11.94 -6.09
C ALA A 102 -18.56 -13.46 -6.28
N SER A 103 -18.62 -13.90 -7.54
CA SER A 103 -18.40 -15.29 -7.97
C SER A 103 -17.91 -15.32 -9.41
N ALA A 104 -17.18 -16.37 -9.78
CA ALA A 104 -16.67 -16.60 -11.13
C ALA A 104 -17.28 -17.88 -11.74
N PRO A 105 -17.43 -17.95 -13.08
CA PRO A 105 -17.78 -19.19 -13.77
C PRO A 105 -16.64 -20.23 -13.63
N LYS A 106 -16.90 -21.49 -14.01
CA LYS A 106 -15.88 -22.54 -14.02
C LYS A 106 -14.75 -22.24 -15.01
N SER A 107 -15.08 -21.62 -16.13
CA SER A 107 -14.14 -21.15 -17.16
C SER A 107 -14.82 -20.03 -17.97
N PRO A 108 -14.09 -18.98 -18.40
CA PRO A 108 -12.68 -18.69 -18.11
C PRO A 108 -12.45 -18.13 -16.69
N SER A 109 -11.19 -18.13 -16.23
CA SER A 109 -10.82 -17.38 -15.01
C SER A 109 -10.80 -15.88 -15.27
N ILE A 110 -10.91 -15.05 -14.23
CA ILE A 110 -10.93 -13.59 -14.41
C ILE A 110 -9.65 -13.03 -15.04
N GLY A 111 -8.51 -13.74 -14.92
CA GLY A 111 -7.25 -13.38 -15.56
C GLY A 111 -7.04 -13.98 -16.96
N ALA A 112 -8.03 -14.70 -17.49
CA ALA A 112 -7.92 -15.46 -18.74
C ALA A 112 -9.07 -15.18 -19.73
N THR A 113 -9.82 -14.10 -19.53
CA THR A 113 -10.86 -13.66 -20.46
C THR A 113 -10.26 -12.95 -21.68
N HIS A 114 -11.00 -12.89 -22.79
CA HIS A 114 -10.59 -12.08 -23.95
C HIS A 114 -10.52 -10.59 -23.61
N GLU A 115 -11.40 -10.13 -22.72
CA GLU A 115 -11.47 -8.77 -22.19
C GLU A 115 -10.19 -8.42 -21.43
N TYR A 116 -9.69 -9.35 -20.62
CA TYR A 116 -8.40 -9.19 -19.95
C TYR A 116 -7.27 -9.09 -20.98
N LEU A 117 -7.21 -9.99 -21.96
CA LEU A 117 -6.16 -9.95 -22.99
C LEU A 117 -6.21 -8.67 -23.84
N LYS A 118 -7.40 -8.11 -24.06
CA LYS A 118 -7.60 -6.80 -24.73
C LYS A 118 -7.17 -5.60 -23.90
N GLY A 119 -6.79 -5.80 -22.64
CA GLY A 119 -6.35 -4.73 -21.75
C GLY A 119 -7.48 -3.94 -21.10
N TYR A 120 -8.72 -4.43 -21.15
CA TYR A 120 -9.89 -3.71 -20.66
C TYR A 120 -9.95 -3.57 -19.15
N TYR A 121 -9.15 -4.33 -18.41
CA TYR A 121 -9.06 -4.17 -16.96
C TYR A 121 -7.76 -4.71 -16.35
N TYR A 122 -7.53 -4.30 -15.11
CA TYR A 122 -6.53 -4.85 -14.21
C TYR A 122 -7.20 -5.67 -13.10
N VAL A 123 -6.60 -6.77 -12.67
CA VAL A 123 -7.09 -7.60 -11.56
C VAL A 123 -6.27 -7.30 -10.30
N HIS A 124 -6.88 -6.58 -9.36
CA HIS A 124 -6.35 -6.41 -8.02
C HIS A 124 -6.74 -7.59 -7.13
N ARG A 125 -5.89 -7.93 -6.16
CA ARG A 125 -6.24 -8.94 -5.15
C ARG A 125 -7.34 -8.46 -4.21
N ASP A 126 -7.41 -7.14 -3.97
CA ASP A 126 -8.38 -6.51 -3.10
C ASP A 126 -8.53 -5.01 -3.42
N SER A 127 -9.67 -4.42 -3.02
CA SER A 127 -9.99 -3.01 -3.27
C SER A 127 -9.11 -2.03 -2.52
N ALA A 128 -8.54 -2.37 -1.36
CA ALA A 128 -7.69 -1.46 -0.59
C ALA A 128 -6.50 -0.91 -1.39
N SER A 129 -6.02 -1.66 -2.39
CA SER A 129 -4.93 -1.23 -3.28
C SER A 129 -5.25 0.02 -4.11
N LEU A 130 -6.54 0.35 -4.28
CA LEU A 130 -7.00 1.51 -5.03
C LEU A 130 -6.98 2.80 -4.20
N VAL A 131 -7.08 2.67 -2.88
CA VAL A 131 -7.26 3.80 -1.94
C VAL A 131 -6.10 4.80 -2.04
N PRO A 132 -4.81 4.40 -1.96
CA PRO A 132 -3.73 5.37 -2.00
C PRO A 132 -3.69 6.18 -3.29
N VAL A 133 -3.98 5.53 -4.43
CA VAL A 133 -3.97 6.19 -5.74
C VAL A 133 -5.11 7.21 -5.85
N LYS A 134 -6.34 6.85 -5.45
CA LYS A 134 -7.47 7.78 -5.46
C LYS A 134 -7.24 9.02 -4.58
N LEU A 135 -6.56 8.84 -3.45
CA LEU A 135 -6.26 9.95 -2.54
C LEU A 135 -5.11 10.83 -3.07
N LEU A 136 -4.02 10.22 -3.55
CA LEU A 136 -2.84 10.93 -4.05
C LEU A 136 -3.15 11.75 -5.31
N MET A 137 -3.95 11.18 -6.21
CA MET A 137 -4.25 11.72 -7.54
C MET A 137 -5.51 12.59 -7.57
N HIS A 138 -6.12 12.89 -6.42
CA HIS A 138 -7.32 13.73 -6.38
C HIS A 138 -7.02 15.12 -6.93
N GLU A 139 -7.69 15.48 -8.03
CA GLU A 139 -7.57 16.75 -8.74
C GLU A 139 -6.13 17.12 -9.13
N PHE A 140 -5.23 16.12 -9.24
CA PHE A 140 -3.85 16.35 -9.62
C PHE A 140 -3.63 16.15 -11.12
N GLU A 141 -2.94 17.10 -11.72
CA GLU A 141 -2.42 17.04 -13.08
C GLU A 141 -0.93 17.36 -13.05
N GLY A 142 -0.12 16.52 -13.70
CA GLY A 142 1.33 16.63 -13.67
C GLY A 142 2.01 15.27 -13.70
N ASP A 143 3.34 15.28 -13.82
CA ASP A 143 4.14 14.06 -13.82
C ASP A 143 4.18 13.43 -12.42
N VAL A 144 4.24 12.10 -12.38
CA VAL A 144 4.18 11.31 -11.14
C VAL A 144 5.31 10.29 -11.09
N LEU A 145 5.89 10.11 -9.90
CA LEU A 145 6.81 9.02 -9.61
C LEU A 145 6.10 7.92 -8.82
N ASP A 146 6.11 6.68 -9.30
CA ASP A 146 5.85 5.47 -8.51
C ASP A 146 7.19 4.76 -8.28
N ALA A 147 7.77 4.92 -7.07
CA ALA A 147 9.16 4.52 -6.82
C ALA A 147 9.34 3.01 -6.57
N CYS A 148 8.24 2.29 -6.30
CA CYS A 148 8.18 0.86 -5.98
C CYS A 148 7.01 0.21 -6.75
N ALA A 149 6.98 0.46 -8.06
CA ALA A 149 5.79 0.33 -8.88
C ALA A 149 5.37 -1.12 -9.17
N ALA A 150 6.28 -2.08 -9.18
CA ALA A 150 5.95 -3.41 -9.67
C ALA A 150 5.01 -4.13 -8.68
N PRO A 151 4.04 -4.94 -9.12
CA PRO A 151 3.81 -5.37 -10.49
C PRO A 151 3.05 -4.37 -11.38
N GLY A 152 2.69 -3.17 -10.90
CA GLY A 152 2.17 -2.10 -11.76
C GLY A 152 0.70 -1.76 -11.62
N GLY A 153 -0.03 -2.39 -10.70
CA GLY A 153 -1.45 -2.11 -10.50
C GLY A 153 -1.74 -0.64 -10.13
N LYS A 154 -0.85 -0.01 -9.36
CA LYS A 154 -0.98 1.41 -8.96
C LYS A 154 -0.44 2.36 -10.05
N ALA A 155 0.76 2.12 -10.59
CA ALA A 155 1.29 2.89 -11.73
C ALA A 155 0.33 2.94 -12.93
N THR A 156 -0.24 1.79 -13.33
CA THR A 156 -1.23 1.75 -14.43
C THR A 156 -2.56 2.42 -14.08
N TYR A 157 -2.86 2.59 -12.79
CA TYR A 157 -4.05 3.33 -12.36
C TYR A 157 -3.79 4.84 -12.37
N ILE A 158 -2.62 5.28 -11.91
CA ILE A 158 -2.17 6.68 -12.02
C ILE A 158 -2.23 7.13 -13.48
N ALA A 159 -1.64 6.37 -14.40
CA ALA A 159 -1.64 6.73 -15.83
C ALA A 159 -3.06 6.82 -16.43
N GLN A 160 -3.97 5.96 -15.96
CA GLN A 160 -5.38 6.03 -16.36
C GLN A 160 -6.07 7.30 -15.85
N ILE A 161 -5.83 7.71 -14.60
CA ILE A 161 -6.40 8.95 -14.04
C ILE A 161 -5.88 10.17 -14.80
N LEU A 162 -4.59 10.18 -15.16
CA LEU A 162 -3.96 11.25 -15.93
C LEU A 162 -4.36 11.26 -17.42
N ASN A 163 -5.17 10.29 -17.85
CA ASN A 163 -5.67 10.15 -19.22
C ASN A 163 -4.57 10.24 -20.29
N ASN A 164 -3.40 9.62 -20.03
CA ASN A 164 -2.25 9.63 -20.95
C ASN A 164 -1.80 11.05 -21.38
N LYS A 165 -1.88 12.04 -20.47
CA LYS A 165 -1.42 13.42 -20.73
C LYS A 165 -0.08 13.76 -20.07
N TYR A 166 0.28 13.02 -19.03
CA TYR A 166 1.44 13.29 -18.18
C TYR A 166 2.23 11.99 -17.96
N GLU A 167 3.52 12.13 -17.67
CA GLU A 167 4.43 11.00 -17.52
C GLU A 167 4.30 10.36 -16.13
N VAL A 168 4.24 9.04 -16.09
CA VAL A 168 4.40 8.25 -14.87
C VAL A 168 5.73 7.52 -14.92
N LEU A 169 6.69 7.94 -14.11
CA LEU A 169 7.93 7.21 -13.91
C LEU A 169 7.69 6.06 -12.93
N ALA A 170 7.73 4.83 -13.44
CA ALA A 170 7.54 3.61 -12.66
C ALA A 170 8.89 2.92 -12.40
N ASN A 171 9.42 3.04 -11.19
CA ASN A 171 10.67 2.41 -10.77
C ASN A 171 10.40 1.16 -9.91
N ASP A 172 11.22 0.13 -10.04
CA ASP A 172 11.27 -0.96 -9.05
C ASP A 172 12.68 -1.57 -9.02
N LEU A 173 13.05 -2.22 -7.91
CA LEU A 173 14.35 -2.87 -7.76
C LEU A 173 14.36 -4.32 -8.27
N VAL A 174 13.19 -4.98 -8.32
CA VAL A 174 13.07 -6.41 -8.55
C VAL A 174 12.76 -6.71 -10.02
N LEU A 175 13.78 -7.09 -10.78
CA LEU A 175 13.72 -7.23 -12.23
C LEU A 175 12.60 -8.17 -12.74
N TYR A 176 12.35 -9.30 -12.06
CA TYR A 176 11.28 -10.21 -12.49
C TYR A 176 9.87 -9.60 -12.28
N ARG A 177 9.69 -8.73 -11.28
CA ARG A 177 8.41 -8.01 -11.06
C ARG A 177 8.23 -6.90 -12.10
N LEU A 178 9.32 -6.25 -12.53
CA LEU A 178 9.29 -5.28 -13.63
C LEU A 178 8.78 -5.90 -14.94
N LYS A 179 9.10 -7.16 -15.24
CA LYS A 179 8.55 -7.86 -16.41
C LYS A 179 7.01 -7.90 -16.39
N ALA A 180 6.41 -8.08 -15.21
CA ALA A 180 4.96 -8.06 -15.05
C ALA A 180 4.39 -6.65 -15.30
N LEU A 181 5.04 -5.60 -14.75
CA LEU A 181 4.69 -4.20 -15.02
C LEU A 181 4.71 -3.92 -16.52
N ILE A 182 5.81 -4.23 -17.22
CA ILE A 182 5.94 -4.03 -18.67
C ILE A 182 4.85 -4.78 -19.43
N GLY A 183 4.57 -6.03 -19.05
CA GLY A 183 3.50 -6.82 -19.65
C GLY A 183 2.12 -6.19 -19.45
N HIS A 184 1.84 -5.61 -18.27
CA HIS A 184 0.59 -4.91 -18.01
C HIS A 184 0.50 -3.59 -18.79
N VAL A 185 1.57 -2.79 -18.85
CA VAL A 185 1.62 -1.55 -19.64
C VAL A 185 1.32 -1.84 -21.11
N ALA A 186 2.00 -2.83 -21.70
CA ALA A 186 1.80 -3.23 -23.09
C ALA A 186 0.38 -3.76 -23.34
N ARG A 187 -0.10 -4.69 -22.50
CA ARG A 187 -1.45 -5.27 -22.62
C ARG A 187 -2.54 -4.21 -22.51
N MET A 188 -2.39 -3.27 -21.58
CA MET A 188 -3.37 -2.21 -21.31
C MET A 188 -3.23 -0.99 -22.22
N ARG A 189 -2.26 -1.00 -23.15
CA ARG A 189 -2.01 0.07 -24.14
C ARG A 189 -1.75 1.43 -23.51
N ILE A 190 -1.07 1.45 -22.36
CA ILE A 190 -0.70 2.68 -21.66
C ILE A 190 0.59 3.19 -22.30
N LYS A 191 0.63 4.47 -22.66
CA LYS A 191 1.73 5.07 -23.42
C LYS A 191 2.71 5.83 -22.53
N ASP A 192 2.21 6.53 -21.52
CA ASP A 192 2.99 7.50 -20.75
C ASP A 192 3.53 6.91 -19.45
N ILE A 193 3.97 5.66 -19.48
CA ILE A 193 4.71 5.04 -18.37
C ILE A 193 6.15 4.80 -18.81
N VAL A 194 7.10 5.44 -18.12
CA VAL A 194 8.54 5.16 -18.26
C VAL A 194 8.94 4.18 -17.16
N VAL A 195 9.45 3.02 -17.55
CA VAL A 195 9.87 1.98 -16.60
C VAL A 195 11.37 2.08 -16.34
N THR A 196 11.76 2.19 -15.07
CA THR A 196 13.18 2.20 -14.64
C THR A 196 13.47 1.07 -13.66
N TRP A 197 14.75 0.65 -13.64
CA TRP A 197 15.24 -0.40 -12.74
C TRP A 197 16.36 0.17 -11.88
N SER A 198 16.01 0.60 -10.67
CA SER A 198 16.97 1.17 -9.73
C SER A 198 16.51 1.02 -8.28
N ASP A 199 17.46 1.20 -7.36
CA ASP A 199 17.15 1.27 -5.93
C ASP A 199 16.48 2.61 -5.62
N ALA A 200 15.25 2.56 -5.09
CA ALA A 200 14.47 3.74 -4.75
C ALA A 200 15.20 4.72 -3.83
N ARG A 201 16.16 4.24 -3.02
CA ARG A 201 17.00 5.06 -2.12
C ARG A 201 18.02 5.94 -2.85
N LYS A 202 18.27 5.65 -4.13
CA LYS A 202 19.26 6.35 -4.96
C LYS A 202 18.62 7.27 -5.99
N LEU A 203 17.29 7.29 -6.12
CA LEU A 203 16.58 8.09 -7.11
C LEU A 203 16.96 9.58 -7.08
N PRO A 204 17.10 10.25 -5.92
CA PRO A 204 17.49 11.67 -5.87
C PRO A 204 18.87 11.98 -6.47
N ILE A 205 19.74 10.97 -6.55
CA ILE A 205 21.08 11.08 -7.14
C ILE A 205 21.06 10.70 -8.62
N LEU A 206 20.18 9.77 -9.01
CA LEU A 206 20.10 9.24 -10.37
C LEU A 206 19.22 10.08 -11.29
N ILE A 207 18.26 10.83 -10.74
CA ILE A 207 17.22 11.54 -11.49
C ILE A 207 17.19 13.00 -11.05
N ASP A 208 17.58 13.88 -11.98
CA ASP A 208 17.55 15.34 -11.81
C ASP A 208 16.17 15.92 -12.19
N LYS A 209 15.12 15.31 -11.65
CA LYS A 209 13.72 15.74 -11.78
C LYS A 209 13.05 15.58 -10.43
N ARG A 210 12.12 16.49 -10.13
CA ARG A 210 11.23 16.42 -8.98
C ARG A 210 9.79 16.25 -9.48
N TYR A 211 8.92 15.78 -8.60
CA TYR A 211 7.54 15.44 -8.95
C TYR A 211 6.56 16.11 -7.99
N GLY A 212 5.45 16.63 -8.53
CA GLY A 212 4.34 17.13 -7.72
C GLY A 212 3.61 16.03 -6.95
N ARG A 213 3.69 14.77 -7.43
CA ARG A 213 3.20 13.58 -6.71
C ARG A 213 4.21 12.44 -6.73
N VAL A 214 4.37 11.79 -5.57
CA VAL A 214 5.20 10.58 -5.40
C VAL A 214 4.38 9.50 -4.70
N LEU A 215 4.33 8.30 -5.27
CA LEU A 215 3.78 7.10 -4.63
C LEU A 215 4.93 6.21 -4.14
N LEU A 216 4.88 5.88 -2.84
CA LEU A 216 5.78 4.92 -2.21
C LEU A 216 4.99 3.73 -1.66
N ASP A 217 4.69 2.74 -2.51
CA ASP A 217 4.21 1.42 -2.08
C ASP A 217 5.39 0.54 -1.65
N VAL A 218 5.90 0.80 -0.44
CA VAL A 218 7.22 0.32 -0.02
C VAL A 218 7.25 -1.20 0.21
N PRO A 219 8.40 -1.87 -0.02
CA PRO A 219 8.56 -3.28 0.26
C PRO A 219 8.55 -3.58 1.78
N CYS A 220 7.37 -3.95 2.28
CA CYS A 220 7.10 -4.28 3.68
C CYS A 220 7.04 -5.79 3.96
N SER A 221 6.77 -6.16 5.21
CA SER A 221 6.52 -7.53 5.71
C SER A 221 5.31 -8.20 5.02
N GLY A 222 4.31 -7.38 4.67
CA GLY A 222 3.04 -7.80 4.08
C GLY A 222 2.07 -8.41 5.09
N GLU A 223 2.20 -8.14 6.39
CA GLU A 223 1.32 -8.67 7.46
C GLU A 223 -0.17 -8.46 7.15
N GLY A 224 -0.55 -7.36 6.48
CA GLY A 224 -1.93 -7.09 6.10
C GLY A 224 -2.49 -8.03 5.03
N THR A 225 -1.66 -8.87 4.43
CA THR A 225 -2.04 -9.78 3.33
C THR A 225 -1.80 -11.25 3.68
N ILE A 226 -1.79 -11.60 4.97
CA ILE A 226 -1.61 -12.97 5.46
C ILE A 226 -2.64 -13.94 4.84
N MET A 227 -3.87 -13.51 4.56
CA MET A 227 -4.86 -14.38 3.92
C MET A 227 -4.45 -14.91 2.54
N PHE A 228 -3.50 -14.26 1.87
CA PHE A 228 -2.95 -14.69 0.59
C PHE A 228 -1.64 -15.47 0.69
N ASP A 229 -0.88 -15.28 1.78
CA ASP A 229 0.38 -15.97 2.07
C ASP A 229 0.48 -16.21 3.58
N GLN A 230 0.05 -17.40 3.99
CA GLN A 230 0.05 -17.83 5.39
C GLN A 230 1.47 -17.94 5.96
N GLY A 231 2.51 -18.03 5.11
CA GLY A 231 3.91 -18.04 5.55
C GLY A 231 4.33 -16.72 6.23
N ARG A 232 3.62 -15.63 5.98
CA ARG A 232 3.88 -14.32 6.63
C ARG A 232 3.66 -14.32 8.14
N LYS A 233 2.93 -15.31 8.68
CA LYS A 233 2.74 -15.48 10.13
C LYS A 233 4.02 -15.82 10.89
N THR A 234 5.01 -16.38 10.19
CA THR A 234 6.23 -16.93 10.80
C THR A 234 7.54 -16.49 10.14
N ARG A 235 7.48 -15.77 9.01
CA ARG A 235 8.67 -15.43 8.22
C ARG A 235 9.49 -14.26 8.77
N THR A 236 8.86 -13.31 9.45
CA THR A 236 9.50 -12.04 9.84
C THR A 236 9.82 -12.04 11.33
N SER A 237 11.09 -12.10 11.71
CA SER A 237 11.49 -11.89 13.11
C SER A 237 11.44 -10.40 13.50
N LEU A 238 11.48 -10.07 14.80
CA LEU A 238 11.60 -8.67 15.24
C LEU A 238 12.86 -7.97 14.67
N LYS A 239 13.97 -8.71 14.54
CA LYS A 239 15.19 -8.17 13.93
C LYS A 239 15.03 -7.92 12.43
N ASP A 240 14.28 -8.77 11.73
CA ASP A 240 13.96 -8.54 10.31
C ASP A 240 13.03 -7.33 10.17
N LEU A 241 12.05 -7.18 11.06
CA LEU A 241 11.15 -6.04 11.09
C LEU A 241 11.92 -4.73 11.32
N ALA A 242 12.88 -4.70 12.25
CA ALA A 242 13.74 -3.54 12.45
C ALA A 242 14.55 -3.17 11.19
N ARG A 243 15.02 -4.17 10.42
CA ARG A 243 15.69 -3.93 9.13
C ARG A 243 14.73 -3.39 8.07
N ILE A 244 13.50 -3.90 8.04
CA ILE A 244 12.46 -3.43 7.13
C ILE A 244 12.12 -1.97 7.45
N ALA A 245 11.79 -1.64 8.69
CA ALA A 245 11.48 -0.28 9.13
C ALA A 245 12.62 0.71 8.82
N ARG A 246 13.88 0.30 9.02
CA ARG A 246 15.04 1.11 8.62
C ARG A 246 15.07 1.38 7.11
N ARG A 247 14.87 0.33 6.30
CA ARG A 247 14.87 0.45 4.83
C ARG A 247 13.70 1.31 4.35
N GLU A 248 12.53 1.16 4.95
CA GLU A 248 11.35 2.00 4.64
C GLU A 248 11.60 3.46 5.00
N THR A 249 12.28 3.73 6.11
CA THR A 249 12.73 5.07 6.49
C THR A 249 13.68 5.66 5.43
N GLU A 250 14.67 4.88 4.97
CA GLU A 250 15.59 5.30 3.89
C GLU A 250 14.84 5.59 2.58
N ILE A 251 13.87 4.76 2.20
CA ILE A 251 13.06 4.94 0.99
C ILE A 251 12.14 6.16 1.14
N LEU A 252 11.53 6.37 2.31
CA LEU A 252 10.65 7.50 2.56
C LEU A 252 11.42 8.83 2.49
N LEU A 253 12.60 8.92 3.11
CA LEU A 253 13.48 10.09 2.98
C LEU A 253 13.82 10.39 1.51
N SER A 254 14.20 9.35 0.78
CA SER A 254 14.51 9.45 -0.66
C SER A 254 13.29 9.92 -1.48
N GLY A 255 12.09 9.40 -1.21
CA GLY A 255 10.88 9.83 -1.91
C GLY A 255 10.49 11.27 -1.60
N ILE A 256 10.71 11.74 -0.37
CA ILE A 256 10.52 13.16 -0.02
C ILE A 256 11.51 14.04 -0.78
N ASP A 257 12.77 13.59 -0.92
CA ASP A 257 13.77 14.32 -1.70
C ASP A 257 13.39 14.40 -3.19
N MET A 258 12.57 13.49 -3.70
CA MET A 258 12.02 13.52 -5.07
C MET A 258 10.81 14.46 -5.23
N LEU A 259 10.26 15.02 -4.15
CA LEU A 259 9.13 15.95 -4.24
C LEU A 259 9.58 17.35 -4.64
N GLU A 260 8.75 18.00 -5.46
CA GLU A 260 8.74 19.46 -5.60
C GLU A 260 8.30 20.14 -4.30
N GLU A 261 8.54 21.45 -4.19
CA GLU A 261 7.92 22.26 -3.14
C GLU A 261 6.39 22.17 -3.27
N ASN A 262 5.69 21.98 -2.14
CA ASN A 262 4.26 21.68 -2.06
C ASN A 262 3.81 20.36 -2.71
N GLY A 263 4.75 19.53 -3.20
CA GLY A 263 4.48 18.19 -3.68
C GLY A 263 3.92 17.29 -2.58
N ILE A 264 3.09 16.32 -2.96
CA ILE A 264 2.47 15.36 -2.03
C ILE A 264 2.96 13.95 -2.33
N LEU A 265 3.37 13.25 -1.28
CA LEU A 265 3.76 11.85 -1.31
C LEU A 265 2.74 10.99 -0.59
N ALA A 266 2.40 9.83 -1.15
CA ALA A 266 1.68 8.78 -0.44
C ALA A 266 2.66 7.70 0.03
N TYR A 267 2.85 7.58 1.34
CA TYR A 267 3.56 6.46 1.95
C TYR A 267 2.57 5.34 2.20
N VAL A 268 2.79 4.17 1.60
CA VAL A 268 1.84 3.06 1.58
C VAL A 268 2.53 1.77 1.97
N THR A 269 1.92 0.99 2.86
CA THR A 269 2.36 -0.38 3.15
C THR A 269 1.15 -1.33 3.09
N CYS A 270 1.40 -2.59 2.73
CA CYS A 270 0.42 -3.67 2.94
C CYS A 270 0.66 -4.40 4.28
N SER A 271 1.11 -3.65 5.29
CA SER A 271 1.35 -4.11 6.66
C SER A 271 0.42 -3.43 7.65
N ILE A 272 0.03 -4.17 8.69
CA ILE A 272 -0.72 -3.65 9.83
C ILE A 272 0.18 -3.35 11.04
N ALA A 273 1.48 -3.62 10.94
CA ALA A 273 2.47 -3.38 11.98
C ALA A 273 2.72 -1.87 12.18
N PRO A 274 2.55 -1.31 13.39
CA PRO A 274 2.92 0.09 13.65
C PRO A 274 4.39 0.41 13.41
N GLU A 275 5.26 -0.60 13.52
CA GLU A 275 6.71 -0.51 13.29
C GLU A 275 7.07 -0.15 11.85
N GLU A 276 6.22 -0.49 10.89
CA GLU A 276 6.37 -0.18 9.45
C GLU A 276 5.57 1.06 9.06
N ASN A 277 4.74 1.58 9.96
CA ASN A 277 3.74 2.61 9.68
C ASN A 277 4.02 3.86 10.52
N GLU A 278 3.38 4.00 11.68
CA GLU A 278 3.50 5.14 12.58
C GLU A 278 4.95 5.38 12.98
N TYR A 279 5.69 4.31 13.32
CA TYR A 279 7.09 4.42 13.72
C TYR A 279 7.95 5.04 12.61
N VAL A 280 7.84 4.54 11.37
CA VAL A 280 8.64 5.01 10.24
C VAL A 280 8.36 6.49 9.95
N VAL A 281 7.08 6.88 9.87
CA VAL A 281 6.71 8.27 9.59
C VAL A 281 7.10 9.18 10.75
N ALA A 282 6.91 8.75 12.01
CA ALA A 282 7.33 9.52 13.18
C ALA A 282 8.84 9.80 13.14
N LYS A 283 9.67 8.79 12.84
CA LYS A 283 11.12 8.98 12.70
C LYS A 283 11.49 9.91 11.55
N VAL A 284 10.78 9.87 10.44
CA VAL A 284 11.02 10.82 9.34
C VAL A 284 10.66 12.26 9.74
N LEU A 285 9.55 12.47 10.43
CA LEU A 285 9.15 13.80 10.91
C LEU A 285 10.08 14.35 12.01
N GLU A 286 10.70 13.48 12.82
CA GLU A 286 11.76 13.89 13.77
C GLU A 286 13.02 14.42 13.02
N MET A 287 13.34 13.83 11.86
CA MET A 287 14.52 14.15 11.06
C MET A 287 14.31 15.34 10.09
N ARG A 288 13.06 15.61 9.67
CA ARG A 288 12.72 16.61 8.66
C ARG A 288 11.80 17.69 9.19
N ASP A 289 12.22 18.95 9.08
CA ASP A 289 11.45 20.14 9.45
C ASP A 289 10.66 20.74 8.27
N ASP A 290 10.77 20.14 7.09
CA ASP A 290 10.17 20.58 5.84
C ASP A 290 9.11 19.61 5.30
N VAL A 291 8.56 18.76 6.17
CA VAL A 291 7.51 17.79 5.83
C VAL A 291 6.40 17.85 6.86
N GLU A 292 5.16 17.74 6.40
CA GLU A 292 3.98 17.67 7.24
C GLU A 292 2.98 16.63 6.74
N ILE A 293 2.10 16.17 7.63
CA ILE A 293 1.01 15.27 7.28
C ILE A 293 -0.16 16.05 6.70
N VAL A 294 -0.71 15.54 5.59
CA VAL A 294 -1.84 16.14 4.88
C VAL A 294 -3.12 15.37 5.19
N LYS A 295 -4.20 16.10 5.46
CA LYS A 295 -5.53 15.53 5.56
C LYS A 295 -5.95 14.91 4.22
N PRO A 296 -6.50 13.68 4.21
CA PRO A 296 -7.04 13.07 2.99
C PRO A 296 -8.04 14.00 2.30
N PRO A 297 -7.92 14.22 0.97
CA PRO A 297 -8.75 15.22 0.28
C PRO A 297 -10.21 14.81 0.13
N LEU A 298 -10.50 13.51 0.18
CA LEU A 298 -11.85 12.95 0.13
C LEU A 298 -11.97 11.79 1.12
N LYS A 299 -13.19 11.51 1.60
CA LYS A 299 -13.50 10.33 2.42
C LYS A 299 -14.19 9.27 1.57
N LEU A 300 -13.48 8.19 1.23
CA LEU A 300 -13.99 7.10 0.39
C LEU A 300 -14.93 6.16 1.17
N PHE A 301 -14.60 5.87 2.42
CA PHE A 301 -15.41 5.05 3.33
C PHE A 301 -14.97 5.33 4.78
N ASP A 302 -15.64 4.68 5.74
CA ASP A 302 -15.26 4.76 7.15
C ASP A 302 -14.04 3.88 7.44
N TRP A 303 -12.85 4.39 7.12
CA TRP A 303 -11.58 3.79 7.51
C TRP A 303 -11.21 4.12 8.96
N SER A 304 -10.23 3.38 9.51
CA SER A 304 -9.66 3.67 10.82
C SER A 304 -8.50 4.67 10.72
N PRO A 305 -8.31 5.56 11.71
CA PRO A 305 -7.12 6.40 11.79
C PRO A 305 -5.89 5.59 12.19
N TRP A 306 -4.70 6.19 12.06
CA TRP A 306 -3.48 5.64 12.69
C TRP A 306 -3.55 5.72 14.22
N LEU A 307 -2.68 4.96 14.88
CA LEU A 307 -2.61 4.89 16.34
C LEU A 307 -2.15 6.22 16.93
N LYS A 308 -2.69 6.56 18.10
CA LYS A 308 -2.24 7.74 18.88
C LYS A 308 -0.96 7.47 19.66
N SER A 309 -0.76 6.22 20.06
CA SER A 309 0.41 5.80 20.83
C SER A 309 0.69 4.33 20.61
N TYR A 310 1.96 3.92 20.69
CA TYR A 310 2.36 2.52 20.64
C TYR A 310 3.66 2.30 21.43
N LEU A 311 3.67 1.30 22.33
CA LEU A 311 4.83 0.95 23.18
C LEU A 311 5.45 2.15 23.93
N GLY A 312 4.63 3.08 24.42
CA GLY A 312 5.09 4.27 25.14
C GLY A 312 5.61 5.39 24.24
N MET A 313 5.53 5.24 22.92
CA MET A 313 5.69 6.33 21.97
C MET A 313 4.33 6.98 21.74
N ASP A 314 4.22 8.28 22.00
CA ASP A 314 3.08 9.09 21.60
C ASP A 314 3.33 9.67 20.21
N PHE A 315 2.32 9.60 19.35
CA PHE A 315 2.40 10.10 17.99
C PHE A 315 1.72 11.46 17.86
N PRO A 316 2.15 12.29 16.89
CA PRO A 316 1.51 13.57 16.61
C PRO A 316 0.02 13.41 16.32
N ASP A 317 -0.75 14.41 16.74
CA ASP A 317 -2.21 14.46 16.60
C ASP A 317 -2.67 14.34 15.13
N GLU A 318 -1.83 14.81 14.20
CA GLU A 318 -2.01 14.75 12.76
C GLU A 318 -2.05 13.31 12.22
N PHE A 319 -1.55 12.31 12.96
CA PHE A 319 -1.61 10.91 12.55
C PHE A 319 -3.06 10.43 12.40
N ARG A 320 -4.03 11.11 13.03
CA ARG A 320 -5.47 10.86 12.80
C ARG A 320 -5.89 11.03 11.33
N TYR A 321 -5.10 11.73 10.53
CA TYR A 321 -5.31 11.90 9.09
C TYR A 321 -4.76 10.75 8.26
N CYS A 322 -3.78 10.02 8.76
CA CYS A 322 -3.29 8.82 8.11
C CYS A 322 -4.30 7.67 8.28
N ILE A 323 -4.31 6.74 7.32
CA ILE A 323 -5.39 5.76 7.14
C ILE A 323 -4.89 4.35 7.45
N ARG A 324 -5.68 3.62 8.23
CA ARG A 324 -5.58 2.17 8.46
C ARG A 324 -6.81 1.47 7.92
N ILE A 325 -6.58 0.47 7.08
CA ILE A 325 -7.58 -0.48 6.63
C ILE A 325 -7.27 -1.80 7.34
N TRP A 326 -8.13 -2.16 8.27
CA TRP A 326 -8.13 -3.44 8.97
C TRP A 326 -8.98 -4.50 8.26
N PRO A 327 -8.50 -5.75 8.16
CA PRO A 327 -9.27 -6.82 7.53
C PRO A 327 -10.64 -7.11 8.14
N HIS A 328 -10.71 -7.24 9.47
CA HIS A 328 -11.92 -7.63 10.19
C HIS A 328 -12.96 -6.50 10.28
N ILE A 329 -12.52 -5.24 10.22
CA ILE A 329 -13.43 -4.07 10.24
C ILE A 329 -13.95 -3.75 8.84
N HIS A 330 -13.08 -3.72 7.83
CA HIS A 330 -13.42 -3.16 6.51
C HIS A 330 -13.66 -4.23 5.44
N GLY A 331 -13.44 -5.51 5.74
CA GLY A 331 -13.59 -6.61 4.77
C GLY A 331 -12.66 -6.50 3.57
N MET A 332 -11.45 -5.98 3.80
CA MET A 332 -10.41 -5.73 2.80
C MET A 332 -9.07 -6.33 3.28
N ILE A 333 -7.99 -6.17 2.51
CA ILE A 333 -6.66 -6.45 3.08
C ILE A 333 -6.26 -5.40 4.11
N GLY A 334 -5.31 -5.79 4.96
CA GLY A 334 -4.56 -4.85 5.77
C GLY A 334 -3.72 -3.94 4.89
N LEU A 335 -3.98 -2.64 4.92
CA LEU A 335 -3.23 -1.64 4.18
C LEU A 335 -3.24 -0.32 4.94
N THR A 336 -2.12 0.39 4.91
CA THR A 336 -2.02 1.74 5.46
C THR A 336 -1.55 2.71 4.41
N THR A 337 -1.97 3.97 4.55
CA THR A 337 -1.47 5.07 3.73
C THR A 337 -1.41 6.35 4.53
N CYS A 338 -0.36 7.14 4.35
CA CYS A 338 -0.30 8.50 4.86
C CYS A 338 0.17 9.47 3.77
N LEU A 339 -0.51 10.61 3.66
CA LEU A 339 -0.12 11.67 2.74
C LEU A 339 0.80 12.65 3.45
N LEU A 340 1.94 12.93 2.83
CA LEU A 340 2.96 13.84 3.33
C LEU A 340 3.19 14.94 2.31
N ARG A 341 3.28 16.19 2.75
CA ARG A 341 3.60 17.33 1.88
C ARG A 341 4.95 17.89 2.26
N ARG A 342 5.75 18.19 1.24
CA ARG A 342 6.99 18.94 1.39
C ARG A 342 6.67 20.43 1.36
N ILE A 343 6.96 21.15 2.44
CA ILE A 343 6.59 22.58 2.58
C ILE A 343 7.68 23.55 2.10
N LYS A 344 8.91 23.07 1.86
CA LYS A 344 10.07 23.88 1.44
C LYS A 344 11.01 23.10 0.53
#